data_AF-A0A841NGL9-F1
#
_entry.id   AF-A0A841NGL9-F1
#
_cell.length_a   1.000
_cell.length_b   1.000
_cell.length_c   1.000
_cell.angle_alpha   90.00
_cell.angle_beta   90.00
_cell.angle_gamma   90.00
#
_symmetry.space_group_name_H-M   'P 1'
#
loop_
_entity.id
_entity.type
_entity.pdbx_description
1 polymer ?
#
loop_
_entity_poly.entity_id
_entity_poly.type
_entity_poly.pdbx_seq_one_letter_code
_entity_poly.pdbx_strand_id
1 'polypeptide(L)'
;MMKKRVAVLVFLLCNMVVFAQTTKENTQYHKLQTFLKKDSLAFQQFLIAKRCFCRENFMTLDQLRLEKKSNNSTKDLDELFRLLKKRGYLFFVAIDAQKLASFFKDKLTDEYSSSRGRMSDDINRVDNKNILCETISSQTKYNYSQYVSFINNLDNYIIPINKGTSFLKEEKYLDELYEYYPGKKEQWYNFNDVHKVMEVE
;
A
#
# COMPACT_ATOMS: atom_id res chain seq x y z
N MET A 1 18.40 53.91 -4.36
CA MET A 1 17.24 53.23 -3.73
C MET A 1 16.61 52.11 -4.59
N MET A 2 16.64 52.15 -5.93
CA MET A 2 15.99 51.13 -6.78
C MET A 2 16.53 49.70 -6.61
N LYS A 3 17.84 49.49 -6.47
CA LYS A 3 18.43 48.13 -6.36
C LYS A 3 17.92 47.32 -5.16
N LYS A 4 17.66 47.98 -4.01
CA LYS A 4 17.10 47.30 -2.81
C LYS A 4 15.62 46.92 -3.01
N ARG A 5 14.84 47.70 -3.77
CA ARG A 5 13.43 47.40 -4.07
C ARG A 5 13.27 46.23 -5.04
N VAL A 6 14.17 46.12 -6.02
CA VAL A 6 14.17 45.01 -6.99
C VAL A 6 14.52 43.67 -6.30
N ALA A 7 15.51 43.66 -5.40
CA ALA A 7 15.88 42.45 -4.65
C ALA A 7 14.73 41.92 -3.76
N VAL A 8 14.00 42.82 -3.09
CA VAL A 8 12.83 42.45 -2.25
C VAL A 8 11.68 41.91 -3.11
N LEU A 9 11.45 42.49 -4.29
CA LEU A 9 10.43 42.02 -5.22
C LEU A 9 10.75 40.62 -5.77
N VAL A 10 12.01 40.35 -6.11
CA VAL A 10 12.47 39.02 -6.54
C VAL A 10 12.30 38.01 -5.41
N PHE A 11 12.67 38.36 -4.17
CA PHE A 11 12.52 37.47 -3.03
C PHE A 11 11.04 37.15 -2.73
N LEU A 12 10.14 38.13 -2.81
CA LEU A 12 8.70 37.93 -2.64
C LEU A 12 8.08 37.08 -3.76
N LEU A 13 8.49 37.30 -5.01
CA LEU A 13 8.04 36.49 -6.15
C LEU A 13 8.52 35.04 -6.04
N CYS A 14 9.78 34.81 -5.65
CA CYS A 14 10.30 33.47 -5.42
C CYS A 14 9.55 32.75 -4.27
N ASN A 15 9.27 33.44 -3.16
CA ASN A 15 8.51 32.85 -2.06
C ASN A 15 7.05 32.54 -2.42
N MET A 16 6.37 33.41 -3.19
CA MET A 16 5.01 33.13 -3.65
C MET A 16 4.96 31.96 -4.63
N VAL A 17 5.95 31.82 -5.52
CA VAL A 17 6.03 30.70 -6.46
C VAL A 17 6.27 29.38 -5.70
N VAL A 18 7.19 29.38 -4.73
CA VAL A 18 7.44 28.20 -3.88
C VAL A 18 6.18 27.84 -3.08
N PHE A 19 5.53 28.81 -2.46
CA PHE A 19 4.31 28.58 -1.66
C PHE A 19 3.16 28.02 -2.51
N ALA A 20 2.94 28.57 -3.71
CA ALA A 20 1.93 28.12 -4.66
C ALA A 20 2.21 26.71 -5.22
N GLN A 21 3.48 26.34 -5.39
CA GLN A 21 3.86 24.97 -5.76
C GLN A 21 3.62 23.98 -4.61
N THR A 22 4.08 24.29 -3.39
CA THR A 22 3.87 23.41 -2.23
C THR A 22 2.41 23.20 -1.84
N THR A 23 1.54 24.20 -2.06
CA THR A 23 0.11 24.07 -1.73
C THR A 23 -0.66 23.20 -2.72
N LYS A 24 -0.31 23.23 -4.01
CA LYS A 24 -0.96 22.40 -5.04
C LYS A 24 -0.64 20.91 -4.87
N GLU A 25 0.63 20.56 -4.65
CA GLU A 25 1.03 19.17 -4.43
C GLU A 25 0.29 18.55 -3.23
N ASN A 26 0.23 19.28 -2.11
CA ASN A 26 -0.39 18.77 -0.88
C ASN A 26 -1.92 18.55 -1.02
N THR A 27 -2.59 19.33 -1.87
CA THR A 27 -4.05 19.22 -2.09
C THR A 27 -4.41 17.92 -2.84
N GLN A 28 -3.61 17.51 -3.82
CA GLN A 28 -3.86 16.28 -4.58
C GLN A 28 -3.60 15.01 -3.75
N TYR A 29 -2.53 15.00 -2.95
CA TYR A 29 -2.30 13.93 -1.98
C TYR A 29 -3.45 13.84 -0.98
N HIS A 30 -3.95 14.98 -0.51
CA HIS A 30 -5.10 14.99 0.39
C HIS A 30 -6.39 14.43 -0.27
N LYS A 31 -6.64 14.75 -1.55
CA LYS A 31 -7.75 14.18 -2.35
C LYS A 31 -7.59 12.67 -2.48
N LEU A 32 -6.39 12.18 -2.80
CA LEU A 32 -6.07 10.76 -2.91
C LEU A 32 -6.24 10.00 -1.59
N GLN A 33 -5.72 10.53 -0.49
CA GLN A 33 -5.93 9.97 0.84
C GLN A 33 -7.41 9.87 1.17
N THR A 34 -8.18 10.92 0.88
CA THR A 34 -9.62 10.94 1.12
C THR A 34 -10.35 9.88 0.30
N PHE A 35 -9.97 9.72 -0.97
CA PHE A 35 -10.52 8.69 -1.85
C PHE A 35 -10.22 7.29 -1.31
N LEU A 36 -8.93 6.99 -1.05
CA LEU A 36 -8.47 5.70 -0.55
C LEU A 36 -9.12 5.32 0.78
N LYS A 37 -9.34 6.28 1.70
CA LYS A 37 -10.05 6.04 2.97
C LYS A 37 -11.49 5.58 2.80
N LYS A 38 -12.19 6.13 1.80
CA LYS A 38 -13.61 5.85 1.52
C LYS A 38 -13.82 4.62 0.65
N ASP A 39 -12.78 4.17 -0.04
CA ASP A 39 -12.88 3.06 -0.99
C ASP A 39 -12.61 1.71 -0.32
N SER A 40 -13.65 0.89 -0.18
CA SER A 40 -13.52 -0.44 0.42
C SER A 40 -12.66 -1.39 -0.41
N LEU A 41 -12.56 -1.17 -1.73
CA LEU A 41 -11.68 -1.93 -2.60
C LEU A 41 -10.20 -1.65 -2.29
N ALA A 42 -9.82 -0.41 -2.04
CA ALA A 42 -8.46 -0.06 -1.65
C ALA A 42 -8.06 -0.70 -0.31
N PHE A 43 -8.99 -0.80 0.64
CA PHE A 43 -8.74 -1.53 1.89
C PHE A 43 -8.62 -3.04 1.67
N GLN A 44 -9.47 -3.65 0.84
CA GLN A 44 -9.34 -5.06 0.45
C GLN A 44 -7.99 -5.36 -0.20
N GLN A 45 -7.53 -4.47 -1.08
CA GLN A 45 -6.23 -4.54 -1.73
C GLN A 45 -5.06 -4.51 -0.74
N PHE A 46 -5.14 -3.66 0.28
CA PHE A 46 -4.19 -3.63 1.39
C PHE A 46 -4.15 -4.97 2.15
N LEU A 47 -5.32 -5.57 2.45
CA LEU A 47 -5.40 -6.87 3.12
C LEU A 47 -4.82 -8.01 2.26
N ILE A 48 -5.10 -8.02 0.95
CA ILE A 48 -4.52 -9.01 0.02
C ILE A 48 -3.00 -8.89 -0.01
N ALA A 49 -2.46 -7.67 -0.07
CA ALA A 49 -1.02 -7.43 -0.02
C ALA A 49 -0.40 -7.95 1.29
N LYS A 50 -1.05 -7.66 2.43
CA LYS A 50 -0.64 -8.15 3.75
C LYS A 50 -0.62 -9.68 3.79
N ARG A 51 -1.63 -10.33 3.21
CA ARG A 51 -1.72 -11.79 3.09
C ARG A 51 -0.59 -12.39 2.26
N CYS A 52 -0.31 -11.83 1.07
CA CYS A 52 0.79 -12.28 0.21
C CYS A 52 2.13 -12.15 0.93
N PHE A 53 2.39 -11.00 1.56
CA PHE A 53 3.62 -10.79 2.31
C PHE A 53 3.72 -11.73 3.53
N CYS A 54 2.62 -11.97 4.25
CA CYS A 54 2.56 -12.96 5.32
C CYS A 54 2.92 -14.35 4.82
N ARG A 55 2.39 -14.78 3.68
CA ARG A 55 2.70 -16.10 3.11
C ARG A 55 4.20 -16.22 2.79
N GLU A 56 4.81 -15.24 2.15
CA GLU A 56 6.25 -15.29 1.85
C GLU A 56 7.14 -15.38 3.10
N ASN A 57 6.69 -14.79 4.22
CA ASN A 57 7.52 -14.61 5.41
C ASN A 57 7.09 -15.44 6.63
N PHE A 58 6.04 -16.25 6.48
CA PHE A 58 5.54 -17.11 7.55
C PHE A 58 6.59 -18.13 7.97
N MET A 59 6.79 -18.26 9.29
CA MET A 59 7.60 -19.30 9.90
C MET A 59 6.75 -20.14 10.85
N THR A 60 6.88 -21.46 10.75
CA THR A 60 6.23 -22.39 11.69
C THR A 60 6.89 -22.34 13.06
N LEU A 61 6.22 -22.87 14.09
CA LEU A 61 6.77 -22.94 15.45
C LEU A 61 8.08 -23.73 15.48
N ASP A 62 8.17 -24.83 14.76
CA ASP A 62 9.40 -25.63 14.70
C ASP A 62 10.54 -24.90 13.97
N GLN A 63 10.24 -24.13 12.92
CA GLN A 63 11.24 -23.29 12.26
C GLN A 63 11.77 -22.22 13.22
N LEU A 64 10.90 -21.62 14.04
CA LEU A 64 11.28 -20.64 15.04
C LEU A 64 12.12 -21.25 16.18
N ARG A 65 11.76 -22.44 16.67
CA ARG A 65 12.52 -23.19 17.69
C ARG A 65 13.93 -23.56 17.21
N LEU A 66 14.07 -23.83 15.91
CA LEU A 66 15.35 -24.09 15.26
C LEU A 66 16.10 -22.81 14.87
N GLU A 67 15.65 -21.64 15.34
CA GLU A 67 16.23 -20.33 15.03
C GLU A 67 16.40 -20.07 13.53
N LYS A 68 15.51 -20.64 12.70
CA LYS A 68 15.54 -20.38 11.26
C LYS A 68 15.18 -18.93 11.01
N LYS A 69 15.89 -18.33 10.05
CA LYS A 69 15.64 -16.97 9.60
C LYS A 69 14.47 -16.94 8.61
N SER A 70 13.65 -15.89 8.64
CA SER A 70 12.64 -15.67 7.61
C SER A 70 13.30 -15.47 6.26
N ASN A 71 12.59 -15.84 5.20
CA ASN A 71 13.03 -15.62 3.82
C ASN A 71 13.16 -14.11 3.48
N ASN A 72 12.51 -13.22 4.24
CA ASN A 72 12.46 -11.76 4.01
C ASN A 72 12.18 -11.39 2.54
N SER A 73 11.52 -12.29 1.82
CA SER A 73 11.22 -12.18 0.39
C SER A 73 9.94 -11.37 0.21
N THR A 74 9.91 -10.60 -0.88
CA THR A 74 8.75 -9.81 -1.31
C THR A 74 8.20 -10.28 -2.65
N LYS A 75 8.64 -11.44 -3.15
CA LYS A 75 8.37 -11.88 -4.53
C LYS A 75 6.87 -11.90 -4.88
N ASP A 76 6.05 -12.57 -4.08
CA ASP A 76 4.60 -12.66 -4.32
C ASP A 76 3.92 -11.28 -4.22
N LEU A 77 4.40 -10.43 -3.32
CA LEU A 77 3.92 -9.05 -3.20
C LEU A 77 4.28 -8.22 -4.44
N ASP A 78 5.51 -8.32 -4.92
CA ASP A 78 5.99 -7.60 -6.09
C ASP A 78 5.26 -8.07 -7.36
N GLU A 79 4.96 -9.36 -7.47
CA GLU A 79 4.14 -9.91 -8.55
C GLU A 79 2.70 -9.40 -8.50
N LEU A 80 2.06 -9.44 -7.33
CA LEU A 80 0.72 -8.87 -7.11
C LEU A 80 0.71 -7.38 -7.47
N PHE A 81 1.69 -6.63 -6.97
CA PHE A 81 1.83 -5.20 -7.21
C PHE A 81 1.95 -4.91 -8.71
N ARG A 82 2.79 -5.65 -9.43
CA ARG A 82 2.95 -5.53 -10.89
C ARG A 82 1.65 -5.81 -11.64
N LEU A 83 0.94 -6.90 -11.29
CA LEU A 83 -0.31 -7.29 -11.94
C LEU A 83 -1.40 -6.24 -11.71
N LEU A 84 -1.56 -5.76 -10.48
CA LEU A 84 -2.60 -4.79 -10.14
C LEU A 84 -2.27 -3.40 -10.68
N LYS A 85 -1.00 -2.99 -10.69
CA LYS A 85 -0.56 -1.75 -11.34
C LYS A 85 -0.87 -1.78 -12.84
N LYS A 86 -0.61 -2.88 -13.55
CA LYS A 86 -0.95 -3.05 -14.98
C LYS A 86 -2.46 -2.89 -15.24
N ARG A 87 -3.31 -3.25 -14.28
CA ARG A 87 -4.77 -3.15 -14.38
C ARG A 87 -5.31 -1.77 -14.00
N GLY A 88 -4.47 -0.86 -13.50
CA GLY A 88 -4.85 0.50 -13.12
C GLY A 88 -5.52 0.60 -11.75
N TYR A 89 -5.20 -0.29 -10.81
CA TYR A 89 -5.75 -0.20 -9.45
C TYR A 89 -5.09 0.91 -8.66
N LEU A 90 -5.89 1.88 -8.20
CA LEU A 90 -5.41 3.14 -7.66
C LEU A 90 -4.46 3.00 -6.47
N PHE A 91 -4.77 2.11 -5.51
CA PHE A 91 -3.91 1.88 -4.35
C PHE A 91 -2.50 1.46 -4.78
N PHE A 92 -2.38 0.47 -5.68
CA PHE A 92 -1.10 -0.04 -6.15
C PHE A 92 -0.40 0.84 -7.18
N VAL A 93 -1.12 1.74 -7.84
CA VAL A 93 -0.49 2.75 -8.70
C VAL A 93 0.19 3.83 -7.86
N ALA A 94 -0.44 4.26 -6.76
CA ALA A 94 0.01 5.41 -6.00
C ALA A 94 0.99 5.09 -4.86
N ILE A 95 0.99 3.86 -4.35
CA ILE A 95 1.80 3.43 -3.21
C ILE A 95 3.12 2.80 -3.67
N ASP A 96 4.20 3.03 -2.94
CA ASP A 96 5.49 2.36 -3.15
C ASP A 96 5.49 0.93 -2.56
N ALA A 97 5.84 -0.06 -3.40
CA ALA A 97 5.84 -1.48 -3.03
C ALA A 97 6.85 -1.80 -1.89
N GLN A 98 8.03 -1.18 -1.90
CA GLN A 98 9.07 -1.41 -0.91
C GLN A 98 8.68 -0.81 0.44
N LYS A 99 8.04 0.36 0.43
CA LYS A 99 7.48 0.98 1.64
C LYS A 99 6.36 0.14 2.23
N LEU A 100 5.47 -0.39 1.39
CA LEU A 100 4.40 -1.30 1.79
C LEU A 100 4.94 -2.59 2.41
N ALA A 101 5.93 -3.22 1.76
CA ALA A 101 6.61 -4.41 2.26
C ALA A 101 7.29 -4.17 3.62
N SER A 102 8.00 -3.05 3.76
CA SER A 102 8.68 -2.67 5.00
C SER A 102 7.67 -2.45 6.14
N PHE A 103 6.57 -1.76 5.86
CA PHE A 103 5.50 -1.56 6.82
C PHE A 103 4.91 -2.89 7.33
N PHE A 104 4.67 -3.85 6.43
CA PHE A 104 4.19 -5.17 6.84
C PHE A 104 5.21 -5.94 7.67
N LYS A 105 6.49 -5.89 7.31
CA LYS A 105 7.55 -6.56 8.07
C LYS A 105 7.54 -6.15 9.55
N ASP A 106 7.44 -4.85 9.81
CA ASP A 106 7.44 -4.32 11.15
C ASP A 106 6.19 -4.76 11.94
N LYS A 107 5.01 -4.74 11.29
CA LYS A 107 3.74 -5.09 11.95
C LYS A 107 3.51 -6.59 12.13
N LEU A 108 3.93 -7.40 11.16
CA LEU A 108 3.70 -8.84 11.21
C LEU A 108 4.45 -9.52 12.35
N THR A 109 5.63 -9.02 12.72
CA THR A 109 6.40 -9.57 13.85
C THR A 109 5.61 -9.48 15.16
N ASP A 110 4.96 -8.34 15.40
CA ASP A 110 4.10 -8.12 16.57
C ASP A 110 2.81 -8.95 16.49
N GLU A 111 2.21 -9.02 15.31
CA GLU A 111 0.96 -9.75 15.07
C GLU A 111 1.13 -11.26 15.20
N TYR A 112 2.24 -11.82 14.71
CA TYR A 112 2.58 -13.22 14.95
C TYR A 112 2.71 -13.50 16.44
N SER A 113 3.44 -12.63 17.17
CA SER A 113 3.69 -12.82 18.59
C SER A 113 2.42 -12.70 19.44
N SER A 114 1.55 -11.73 19.14
CA SER A 114 0.27 -11.56 19.85
C SER A 114 -0.75 -12.66 19.52
N SER A 115 -0.66 -13.25 18.32
CA SER A 115 -1.48 -14.40 17.92
C SER A 115 -1.04 -15.70 18.61
N ARG A 116 0.20 -15.80 19.11
CA ARG A 116 0.70 -16.96 19.89
C ARG A 116 -0.01 -17.13 21.22
N GLY A 117 -0.37 -16.04 21.91
CA GLY A 117 -1.03 -16.10 23.22
C GLY A 117 -2.49 -16.60 23.20
N ARG A 118 -3.04 -16.85 22.01
CA ARG A 118 -4.38 -17.41 21.79
C ARG A 118 -4.34 -18.86 21.30
N MET A 119 -3.15 -19.44 21.18
CA MET A 119 -2.94 -20.83 20.82
C MET A 119 -2.98 -21.64 22.11
N SER A 120 -4.03 -22.44 22.30
CA SER A 120 -4.00 -23.45 23.36
C SER A 120 -2.86 -24.44 23.09
N ASP A 121 -2.36 -25.10 24.13
CA ASP A 121 -1.31 -26.13 24.07
C ASP A 121 -1.66 -27.36 23.18
N ASP A 122 -2.79 -27.32 22.48
CA ASP A 122 -3.11 -28.24 21.39
C ASP A 122 -2.31 -27.89 20.15
N ILE A 123 -1.19 -28.59 20.02
CA ILE A 123 -0.19 -28.61 18.93
C ILE A 123 -0.78 -28.68 17.50
N ASN A 124 -2.09 -28.92 17.33
CA ASN A 124 -2.69 -29.25 16.04
C ASN A 124 -3.39 -28.09 15.29
N ARG A 125 -3.50 -26.87 15.85
CA ARG A 125 -4.35 -25.83 15.22
C ARG A 125 -3.67 -24.63 14.58
N VAL A 126 -2.37 -24.37 14.79
CA VAL A 126 -1.72 -23.18 14.17
C VAL A 126 -0.38 -23.42 13.49
N ASP A 127 -0.31 -24.49 12.70
CA ASP A 127 0.75 -24.64 11.67
C ASP A 127 0.25 -24.36 10.25
N ASN A 128 -1.06 -24.10 10.07
CA ASN A 128 -1.59 -23.80 8.75
C ASN A 128 -1.33 -22.33 8.39
N LYS A 129 -0.24 -22.12 7.66
CA LYS A 129 0.17 -20.87 7.00
C LYS A 129 -0.99 -20.08 6.40
N ASN A 130 -1.94 -20.76 5.75
CA ASN A 130 -3.08 -20.10 5.12
C ASN A 130 -4.04 -19.55 6.17
N ILE A 131 -4.45 -20.35 7.15
CA ILE A 131 -5.39 -19.93 8.20
C ILE A 131 -4.85 -18.73 8.98
N LEU A 132 -3.58 -18.79 9.38
CA LEU A 132 -2.97 -17.68 10.13
C LEU A 132 -2.88 -16.42 9.27
N CYS A 133 -2.39 -16.54 8.02
CA CYS A 133 -2.30 -15.37 7.15
C CYS A 133 -3.67 -14.78 6.82
N GLU A 134 -4.72 -15.59 6.61
CA GLU A 134 -6.10 -15.09 6.46
C GLU A 134 -6.58 -14.37 7.72
N THR A 135 -6.26 -14.90 8.91
CA THR A 135 -6.64 -14.29 10.20
C THR A 135 -5.98 -12.93 10.38
N ILE A 136 -4.68 -12.84 10.13
CA ILE A 136 -3.88 -11.62 10.22
C ILE A 136 -4.28 -10.60 9.15
N SER A 137 -4.74 -11.05 7.98
CA SER A 137 -5.26 -10.21 6.90
C SER A 137 -6.77 -10.05 6.90
N SER A 138 -7.46 -10.32 8.02
CA SER A 138 -8.92 -10.21 8.10
C SER A 138 -9.40 -8.76 8.22
N GLN A 139 -10.68 -8.52 7.92
CA GLN A 139 -11.29 -7.19 8.02
C GLN A 139 -11.55 -6.81 9.48
N THR A 140 -10.54 -6.26 10.15
CA THR A 140 -10.64 -5.81 11.54
C THR A 140 -10.48 -4.29 11.66
N LYS A 141 -10.99 -3.71 12.75
CA LYS A 141 -10.74 -2.30 13.09
C LYS A 141 -9.24 -2.00 13.22
N TYR A 142 -8.47 -2.97 13.71
CA TYR A 142 -7.02 -2.87 13.83
C TYR A 142 -6.34 -2.80 12.46
N ASN A 143 -6.69 -3.70 11.52
CA ASN A 143 -6.14 -3.65 10.17
C ASN A 143 -6.57 -2.39 9.41
N TYR A 144 -7.78 -1.90 9.65
CA TYR A 144 -8.22 -0.63 9.08
C TYR A 144 -7.43 0.56 9.64
N SER A 145 -7.10 0.58 10.93
CA SER A 145 -6.28 1.65 11.50
C SER A 145 -4.84 1.61 10.98
N GLN A 146 -4.26 0.42 10.79
CA GLN A 146 -2.98 0.25 10.11
C GLN A 146 -3.02 0.80 8.69
N TYR A 147 -4.05 0.46 7.92
CA TYR A 147 -4.27 0.97 6.57
C TYR A 147 -4.34 2.51 6.54
N VAL A 148 -5.18 3.10 7.40
CA VAL A 148 -5.33 4.56 7.50
C VAL A 148 -4.01 5.23 7.89
N SER A 149 -3.28 4.64 8.85
CA SER A 149 -1.95 5.13 9.23
C SER A 149 -0.97 5.09 8.07
N PHE A 150 -1.00 4.03 7.26
CA PHE A 150 -0.11 3.85 6.13
C PHE A 150 -0.36 4.88 5.04
N ILE A 151 -1.61 5.06 4.61
CA ILE A 151 -1.96 6.02 3.55
C ILE A 151 -1.85 7.49 4.03
N ASN A 152 -1.86 7.77 5.33
CA ASN A 152 -1.66 9.15 5.79
C ASN A 152 -0.20 9.64 5.67
N ASN A 153 0.77 8.73 5.52
CA ASN A 153 2.17 9.09 5.40
C ASN A 153 2.53 9.37 3.93
N LEU A 154 2.93 10.62 3.63
CA LEU A 154 3.32 11.05 2.28
C LEU A 154 4.54 10.28 1.74
N ASP A 155 5.44 9.81 2.60
CA ASP A 155 6.65 9.07 2.20
C ASP A 155 6.36 7.66 1.68
N ASN A 156 5.12 7.17 1.83
CA ASN A 156 4.68 5.88 1.32
C ASN A 156 4.19 5.93 -0.14
N TYR A 157 4.04 7.13 -0.70
CA TYR A 157 3.58 7.32 -2.07
C TYR A 157 4.75 7.31 -3.04
N ILE A 158 4.49 6.88 -4.28
CA ILE A 158 5.45 7.02 -5.36
C ILE A 158 5.62 8.52 -5.64
N ILE A 159 6.80 9.07 -5.33
CA ILE A 159 7.08 10.48 -5.56
C ILE A 159 7.47 10.67 -7.04
N PRO A 160 6.76 11.52 -7.79
CA PRO A 160 7.04 11.77 -9.21
C PRO A 160 8.43 12.39 -9.49
N ILE A 161 9.01 13.07 -8.50
CA ILE A 161 10.21 13.92 -8.69
C ILE A 161 11.52 13.11 -8.81
N ASN A 162 11.53 11.82 -8.45
CA ASN A 162 12.76 11.02 -8.43
C ASN A 162 12.62 9.71 -9.22
N LYS A 163 12.72 9.77 -10.56
CA LYS A 163 13.56 8.89 -11.39
C LYS A 163 13.31 9.12 -12.89
N GLY A 164 14.40 9.35 -13.62
CA GLY A 164 14.44 9.68 -15.06
C GLY A 164 14.03 8.57 -16.02
N THR A 165 12.84 8.00 -15.90
CA THR A 165 12.17 7.25 -16.98
C THR A 165 10.68 7.56 -17.00
N SER A 166 10.32 8.48 -17.88
CA SER A 166 9.00 8.74 -18.50
C SER A 166 7.74 8.25 -17.76
N PHE A 167 7.41 8.91 -16.64
CA PHE A 167 6.03 9.09 -16.15
C PHE A 167 5.52 10.50 -16.52
N LEU A 168 5.92 11.02 -17.69
CA LEU A 168 5.91 12.43 -18.13
C LEU A 168 4.53 13.15 -18.22
N LYS A 169 3.46 12.65 -17.59
CA LYS A 169 2.17 13.34 -17.41
C LYS A 169 1.50 13.04 -16.05
N GLU A 170 2.24 13.10 -14.95
CA GLU A 170 1.76 12.73 -13.60
C GLU A 170 0.50 13.48 -13.12
N GLU A 171 0.36 14.78 -13.41
CA GLU A 171 -0.85 15.53 -13.02
C GLU A 171 -2.10 15.01 -13.73
N LYS A 172 -2.01 14.74 -15.03
CA LYS A 172 -3.15 14.21 -15.80
C LYS A 172 -3.40 12.75 -15.50
N TYR A 173 -2.37 11.98 -15.15
CA TYR A 173 -2.50 10.54 -15.02
C TYR A 173 -3.32 10.09 -13.80
N LEU A 174 -3.16 10.74 -12.64
CA LEU A 174 -4.02 10.45 -11.50
C LEU A 174 -5.47 10.84 -11.80
N ASP A 175 -5.69 11.98 -12.46
CA ASP A 175 -7.03 12.41 -12.88
C ASP A 175 -7.64 11.46 -13.93
N GLU A 176 -6.88 11.04 -14.95
CA GLU A 176 -7.27 10.01 -15.93
C GLU A 176 -7.58 8.69 -15.20
N LEU A 177 -6.75 8.26 -14.26
CA LEU A 177 -7.03 7.07 -13.44
C LEU A 177 -8.29 7.23 -12.60
N TYR A 178 -8.55 8.39 -12.00
CA TYR A 178 -9.80 8.62 -11.30
C TYR A 178 -11.02 8.53 -12.22
N GLU A 179 -10.89 8.94 -13.49
CA GLU A 179 -11.93 8.78 -14.50
C GLU A 179 -12.14 7.31 -14.91
N TYR A 180 -11.06 6.53 -15.06
CA TYR A 180 -11.13 5.12 -15.47
C TYR A 180 -11.44 4.16 -14.32
N TYR A 181 -11.11 4.53 -13.07
CA TYR A 181 -11.18 3.65 -11.91
C TYR A 181 -12.59 3.14 -11.60
N PRO A 182 -13.68 3.93 -11.72
CA PRO A 182 -15.04 3.41 -11.54
C PRO A 182 -15.35 2.18 -12.41
N GLY A 183 -15.00 2.20 -13.70
CA GLY A 183 -15.20 1.05 -14.59
C GLY A 183 -14.33 -0.16 -14.23
N LYS A 184 -13.10 0.05 -13.74
CA LYS A 184 -12.23 -1.03 -13.23
C LYS A 184 -12.74 -1.61 -11.91
N LYS A 185 -13.29 -0.75 -11.06
CA LYS A 185 -13.88 -1.09 -9.77
C LYS A 185 -15.08 -2.02 -9.99
N GLU A 186 -16.01 -1.68 -10.88
CA GLU A 186 -17.18 -2.51 -11.21
C GLU A 186 -16.81 -3.91 -11.71
N GLN A 187 -15.80 -4.02 -12.58
CA GLN A 187 -15.28 -5.32 -13.03
C GLN A 187 -14.79 -6.21 -11.88
N TRP A 188 -14.27 -5.59 -10.80
CA TRP A 188 -13.76 -6.34 -9.65
C TRP A 188 -14.85 -6.69 -8.62
N TYR A 189 -15.89 -5.88 -8.48
CA TYR A 189 -17.07 -6.29 -7.69
C TYR A 189 -17.89 -7.38 -8.38
N ASN A 190 -17.89 -7.41 -9.72
CA ASN A 190 -18.45 -8.52 -10.50
C ASN A 190 -17.56 -9.76 -10.54
N PHE A 191 -16.34 -9.68 -10.00
CA PHE A 191 -15.38 -10.77 -9.85
C PHE A 191 -15.76 -11.74 -8.70
N ASN A 192 -17.06 -11.92 -8.42
CA ASN A 192 -17.56 -13.17 -7.81
C ASN A 192 -17.41 -14.36 -8.79
N ASP A 193 -17.01 -14.11 -10.05
CA ASP A 193 -16.54 -15.13 -11.00
C ASP A 193 -15.05 -15.53 -10.81
N VAL A 194 -14.31 -15.00 -9.82
CA VAL A 194 -12.91 -15.43 -9.52
C VAL A 194 -12.81 -16.87 -9.05
N HIS A 195 -13.90 -17.44 -8.56
CA HIS A 195 -13.96 -18.88 -8.30
C HIS A 195 -13.72 -19.72 -9.57
N LYS A 196 -13.78 -19.14 -10.78
CA LYS A 196 -13.45 -19.86 -12.03
C LYS A 196 -11.98 -19.78 -12.47
N VAL A 197 -11.13 -18.94 -11.87
CA VAL A 197 -9.71 -18.81 -12.26
C VAL A 197 -8.78 -19.59 -11.32
N MET A 198 -9.30 -20.12 -10.21
CA MET A 198 -8.57 -21.09 -9.37
C MET A 198 -9.20 -22.50 -9.38
N GLU A 199 -10.11 -22.77 -10.32
CA GLU A 199 -10.67 -24.11 -10.58
C GLU A 199 -10.20 -24.71 -11.90
N VAL A 200 -9.13 -24.16 -12.52
CA VAL A 200 -8.51 -24.79 -13.68
C VAL A 200 -7.00 -24.88 -13.46
N GLU A 201 -6.58 -26.14 -13.30
CA GLU A 201 -5.23 -26.72 -13.08
C GLU A 201 -4.75 -26.85 -11.62
#